data_AF-A0A4Q2IZC6-F1
#
_entry.id   AF-A0A4Q2IZC6-F1
#
_cell.length_a   1.000
_cell.length_b   1.000
_cell.length_c   1.000
_cell.angle_alpha   90.00
_cell.angle_beta   90.00
_cell.angle_gamma   90.00
#
_symmetry.space_group_name_H-M   'P 1'
#
loop_
_entity.id
_entity.type
_entity.pdbx_description
1 polymer ?
#
loop_
_entity_poly.entity_id
_entity_poly.type
_entity_poly.pdbx_seq_one_letter_code
_entity_poly.pdbx_strand_id
1 'polypeptide(L)'
;MSLDALLGKKLHTPGNAVQFGVDGASPLPLLRGLGWTVGFSRAHPETAADARMLYKLEEAAAQDENGCRIALQLGIQRFDAAERALVDEIFDALPLGALLVLEVDIDRKRTLLAKQLGEATAALQHVASLSGARIDAARPVLNAYWIVAEKTAKIEKQQAAKALKALKRWQRLAALGKLSQPLASALDAGWRLAAQLRRPEVARYRAVNLMLERRYKKQSTQARTSGRPPIMHLGVHVAANAGDAVLFEAVRSAFDVPADIGWDLKNVRDPVDEALIARINRGSGLVIGGGGLFLVDNSTSAISGWQWPVPTPLLKQIEAPIAVFAVGYNRFRGQVEFPEVFVESLQLLVEKSGFVGIRNRGSMEALRGYLPQHLADKLVYQPCTTTVMSYLNMPRAARPPKRDDRPTFVLNAAFDRFGLRLKGREAPTLGGMAAMARRAADRGWRVILVGHVFDDEAVAPYLDQAGVPYEVRHFTGVSTAEILSFYESVDLVAGMRGHAQMIPFGMGTPIISLVAHDKMQWFLDDIGHSDWGVEFDSPDVRDRMVAAFDAAADNIDLRRQQVAAARETLWKITQTNLATIRDVFGYKPATGSGDLS
;
A
#
# COMPACT_ATOMS: atom_id res chain seq x y z
N MET A 1 5.05 28.14 -3.51
CA MET A 1 5.84 26.92 -3.84
C MET A 1 5.93 26.79 -5.37
N SER A 2 7.14 26.66 -5.95
CA SER A 2 7.31 26.36 -7.39
C SER A 2 6.91 24.91 -7.69
N LEU A 3 6.55 24.57 -8.93
CA LEU A 3 6.22 23.19 -9.29
C LEU A 3 7.41 22.25 -9.02
N ASP A 4 8.64 22.70 -9.24
CA ASP A 4 9.88 21.99 -8.88
C ASP A 4 10.07 21.78 -7.36
N ALA A 5 9.48 22.64 -6.53
CA ALA A 5 9.46 22.48 -5.07
C ALA A 5 8.26 21.63 -4.61
N LEU A 6 7.13 21.67 -5.33
CA LEU A 6 5.89 20.94 -5.08
C LEU A 6 5.99 19.45 -5.45
N LEU A 7 6.59 19.20 -6.61
CA LEU A 7 7.06 17.90 -7.03
C LEU A 7 8.39 17.57 -6.32
N GLY A 8 9.05 18.56 -5.71
CA GLY A 8 10.34 18.37 -5.07
C GLY A 8 11.47 18.15 -6.08
N LYS A 9 12.65 18.67 -5.77
CA LYS A 9 13.89 18.44 -6.56
C LYS A 9 14.24 16.94 -6.71
N LYS A 10 13.59 16.06 -5.92
CA LYS A 10 13.74 14.60 -5.97
C LYS A 10 12.78 13.89 -6.95
N LEU A 11 11.67 14.49 -7.40
CA LEU A 11 10.83 13.93 -8.49
C LEU A 11 11.51 14.02 -9.87
N HIS A 12 12.57 14.84 -9.98
CA HIS A 12 13.47 14.94 -11.14
C HIS A 12 14.39 13.73 -11.33
N THR A 13 14.28 12.69 -10.51
CA THR A 13 15.10 11.49 -10.65
C THR A 13 14.24 10.28 -10.98
N PRO A 14 14.59 9.47 -12.01
CA PRO A 14 13.87 8.25 -12.31
C PRO A 14 13.76 7.37 -11.05
N GLY A 15 12.52 7.09 -10.63
CA GLY A 15 12.23 6.13 -9.55
C GLY A 15 11.68 6.68 -8.22
N ASN A 16 11.49 7.99 -8.03
CA ASN A 16 10.84 8.51 -6.83
C ASN A 16 9.40 8.96 -7.11
N ALA A 17 8.46 8.53 -6.25
CA ALA A 17 7.07 8.99 -6.03
C ALA A 17 6.25 9.36 -7.30
N VAL A 18 5.12 8.75 -7.62
CA VAL A 18 4.08 8.12 -6.83
C VAL A 18 3.50 7.01 -7.71
N GLN A 19 3.15 5.88 -7.11
CA GLN A 19 2.61 4.70 -7.76
C GLN A 19 1.12 4.93 -8.08
N PHE A 20 0.85 5.87 -8.97
CA PHE A 20 -0.47 6.22 -9.45
C PHE A 20 -1.02 5.14 -10.39
N GLY A 21 -1.85 4.26 -9.83
CA GLY A 21 -2.67 3.33 -10.62
C GLY A 21 -4.03 3.96 -10.89
N VAL A 22 -4.76 3.39 -11.85
CA VAL A 22 -6.14 3.79 -12.20
C VAL A 22 -7.07 3.81 -10.95
N ASP A 23 -6.71 3.08 -9.88
CA ASP A 23 -7.42 3.02 -8.59
C ASP A 23 -6.65 3.61 -7.38
N GLY A 24 -5.50 4.26 -7.60
CA GLY A 24 -4.50 4.42 -6.54
C GLY A 24 -3.68 5.69 -6.64
N ALA A 25 -4.37 6.81 -6.43
CA ALA A 25 -3.87 8.17 -6.48
C ALA A 25 -3.54 8.64 -7.90
N SER A 26 -3.93 9.84 -8.21
CA SER A 26 -3.31 10.68 -9.23
C SER A 26 -2.60 11.81 -8.48
N PRO A 27 -1.70 12.61 -9.08
CA PRO A 27 -1.15 13.79 -8.42
C PRO A 27 -2.27 14.79 -8.11
N LEU A 28 -3.44 14.62 -8.70
CA LEU A 28 -4.57 15.52 -8.64
C LEU A 28 -5.13 15.77 -7.24
N PRO A 29 -5.46 14.77 -6.38
CA PRO A 29 -6.01 15.13 -5.08
C PRO A 29 -4.90 15.69 -4.16
N LEU A 30 -3.63 15.33 -4.40
CA LEU A 30 -2.48 15.96 -3.72
C LEU A 30 -2.36 17.44 -4.11
N LEU A 31 -2.43 17.74 -5.41
CA LEU A 31 -2.45 19.10 -5.96
C LEU A 31 -3.67 19.88 -5.43
N ARG A 32 -4.86 19.25 -5.38
CA ARG A 32 -6.08 19.85 -4.81
C ARG A 32 -5.85 20.29 -3.37
N GLY A 33 -5.31 19.41 -2.53
CA GLY A 33 -5.03 19.76 -1.15
C GLY A 33 -3.99 20.88 -0.99
N LEU A 34 -3.12 21.07 -1.99
CA LEU A 34 -2.14 22.15 -2.06
C LEU A 34 -2.72 23.44 -2.65
N GLY A 35 -4.05 23.51 -2.84
CA GLY A 35 -4.78 24.69 -3.30
C GLY A 35 -4.88 24.80 -4.83
N TRP A 36 -4.65 23.72 -5.58
CA TRP A 36 -4.92 23.71 -7.02
C TRP A 36 -6.40 23.41 -7.30
N THR A 37 -6.97 24.04 -8.31
CA THR A 37 -8.26 23.63 -8.90
C THR A 37 -7.99 22.43 -9.79
N VAL A 38 -8.75 21.35 -9.62
CA VAL A 38 -8.42 20.08 -10.27
C VAL A 38 -9.64 19.50 -10.96
N GLY A 39 -9.50 19.16 -12.24
CA GLY A 39 -10.56 18.58 -13.06
C GLY A 39 -10.14 17.28 -13.74
N PHE A 40 -11.13 16.58 -14.29
CA PHE A 40 -10.96 15.32 -15.00
C PHE A 40 -11.63 15.39 -16.36
N SER A 41 -11.06 14.71 -17.34
CA SER A 41 -11.71 14.45 -18.61
C SER A 41 -11.58 12.97 -18.98
N ARG A 42 -12.73 12.28 -18.91
CA ARG A 42 -13.18 11.21 -19.81
C ARG A 42 -14.57 10.78 -19.37
N ALA A 43 -15.56 11.02 -20.23
CA ALA A 43 -16.89 10.48 -20.07
C ALA A 43 -17.49 10.19 -21.45
N HIS A 44 -17.94 8.95 -21.64
CA HIS A 44 -19.22 8.74 -22.29
C HIS A 44 -20.29 9.51 -21.46
N PRO A 45 -21.31 10.14 -22.06
CA PRO A 45 -22.15 11.19 -21.43
C PRO A 45 -22.69 10.93 -20.01
N GLU A 46 -22.94 9.68 -19.61
CA GLU A 46 -23.41 9.31 -18.26
C GLU A 46 -22.36 9.53 -17.15
N THR A 47 -21.06 9.52 -17.49
CA THR A 47 -19.93 9.57 -16.52
C THR A 47 -19.57 11.00 -16.05
N ALA A 48 -20.07 12.04 -16.74
CA ALA A 48 -19.77 13.43 -16.41
C ALA A 48 -20.55 13.91 -15.17
N ALA A 49 -21.74 13.34 -14.92
CA ALA A 49 -22.54 13.62 -13.73
C ALA A 49 -21.88 13.02 -12.47
N ASP A 50 -21.37 11.79 -12.55
CA ASP A 50 -20.68 11.12 -11.44
C ASP A 50 -19.37 11.81 -11.05
N ALA A 51 -18.58 12.28 -12.02
CA ALA A 51 -17.38 13.06 -11.74
C ALA A 51 -17.70 14.43 -11.10
N ARG A 52 -18.78 15.11 -11.52
CA ARG A 52 -19.25 16.35 -10.89
C ARG A 52 -19.75 16.09 -9.46
N MET A 53 -20.42 14.96 -9.23
CA MET A 53 -20.92 14.53 -7.92
C MET A 53 -19.79 14.11 -6.96
N LEU A 54 -18.82 13.33 -7.42
CA LEU A 54 -17.68 12.82 -6.62
C LEU A 54 -16.69 13.94 -6.22
N TYR A 55 -16.54 14.97 -7.06
CA TYR A 55 -15.52 16.01 -6.85
C TYR A 55 -16.07 17.40 -6.54
N LYS A 56 -17.40 17.59 -6.51
CA LYS A 56 -18.07 18.88 -6.22
C LYS A 56 -17.50 20.04 -7.04
N LEU A 57 -17.40 19.84 -8.35
CA LEU A 57 -17.00 20.89 -9.28
C LEU A 57 -18.17 21.88 -9.41
N GLU A 58 -18.13 23.01 -8.69
CA GLU A 58 -19.06 24.13 -8.93
C GLU A 58 -18.74 24.80 -10.28
N GLU A 59 -19.77 25.30 -10.96
CA GLU A 59 -19.67 26.01 -12.25
C GLU A 59 -18.94 27.37 -12.18
N ALA A 60 -18.27 27.70 -11.08
CA ALA A 60 -17.71 29.03 -10.86
C ALA A 60 -16.26 28.98 -10.36
N ALA A 61 -15.29 29.09 -11.28
CA ALA A 61 -13.95 29.63 -10.99
C ALA A 61 -13.23 30.09 -12.27
N ALA A 62 -13.93 30.82 -13.13
CA ALA A 62 -13.34 31.53 -14.26
C ALA A 62 -13.45 33.04 -14.00
N GLN A 63 -12.84 33.54 -12.92
CA GLN A 63 -12.55 34.96 -12.70
C GLN A 63 -11.78 35.15 -11.38
N ASP A 64 -10.47 34.94 -11.44
CA ASP A 64 -9.52 35.69 -10.62
C ASP A 64 -8.30 35.98 -11.50
N GLU A 65 -8.00 37.25 -11.73
CA GLU A 65 -6.85 37.72 -12.52
C GLU A 65 -5.51 37.42 -11.81
N ASN A 66 -5.53 36.87 -10.59
CA ASN A 66 -4.35 36.38 -9.88
C ASN A 66 -4.34 34.84 -9.74
N GLY A 67 -3.75 34.15 -10.72
CA GLY A 67 -3.04 32.90 -10.44
C GLY A 67 -3.87 31.65 -10.13
N CYS A 68 -4.99 31.44 -10.84
CA CYS A 68 -5.72 30.18 -10.77
C CYS A 68 -4.85 28.99 -11.26
N ARG A 69 -4.52 28.08 -10.36
CA ARG A 69 -3.67 26.90 -10.59
C ARG A 69 -4.54 25.70 -10.96
N ILE A 70 -4.73 25.44 -12.25
CA ILE A 70 -5.60 24.34 -12.74
C ILE A 70 -4.76 23.08 -13.03
N ALA A 71 -5.23 21.88 -12.65
CA ALA A 71 -4.65 20.60 -13.11
C ALA A 71 -5.73 19.69 -13.71
N LEU A 72 -5.52 19.13 -14.91
CA LEU A 72 -6.49 18.25 -15.60
C LEU A 72 -5.92 16.85 -15.88
N GLN A 73 -6.62 15.76 -15.51
CA GLN A 73 -6.26 14.40 -15.93
C GLN A 73 -6.98 13.98 -17.21
N LEU A 74 -6.23 13.39 -18.14
CA LEU A 74 -6.74 12.61 -19.26
C LEU A 74 -6.20 11.19 -19.16
N GLY A 75 -7.03 10.23 -18.79
CA GLY A 75 -6.69 8.81 -18.95
C GLY A 75 -6.79 8.46 -20.43
N ILE A 76 -5.81 7.76 -21.02
CA ILE A 76 -5.77 7.43 -22.45
C ILE A 76 -5.43 5.96 -22.66
N GLN A 77 -6.30 5.22 -23.36
CA GLN A 77 -6.07 3.79 -23.62
C GLN A 77 -5.32 3.55 -24.93
N ARG A 78 -5.45 4.46 -25.90
CA ARG A 78 -4.74 4.47 -27.19
C ARG A 78 -4.52 5.91 -27.60
N PHE A 79 -3.36 6.25 -28.17
CA PHE A 79 -3.09 7.63 -28.57
C PHE A 79 -3.28 7.85 -30.09
N ASP A 80 -4.54 7.80 -30.51
CA ASP A 80 -4.94 7.96 -31.92
C ASP A 80 -5.26 9.43 -32.29
N ALA A 81 -5.92 9.65 -33.43
CA ALA A 81 -6.24 10.98 -33.91
C ALA A 81 -7.32 11.69 -33.08
N ALA A 82 -8.29 10.94 -32.54
CA ALA A 82 -9.36 11.50 -31.73
C ALA A 82 -8.82 12.00 -30.37
N GLU A 83 -7.94 11.20 -29.76
CA GLU A 83 -7.32 11.55 -28.48
C GLU A 83 -6.33 12.73 -28.63
N ARG A 84 -5.68 12.87 -29.79
CA ARG A 84 -4.87 14.06 -30.11
C ARG A 84 -5.70 15.34 -30.19
N ALA A 85 -6.79 15.30 -30.95
CA ALA A 85 -7.69 16.45 -31.09
C ALA A 85 -8.26 16.89 -29.74
N LEU A 86 -8.61 15.93 -28.88
CA LEU A 86 -9.07 16.19 -27.52
C LEU A 86 -7.97 16.85 -26.66
N VAL A 87 -6.74 16.34 -26.72
CA VAL A 87 -5.59 16.93 -26.01
C VAL A 87 -5.34 18.36 -26.46
N ASP A 88 -5.47 18.65 -27.76
CA ASP A 88 -5.30 20.00 -28.32
C ASP A 88 -6.35 20.97 -27.78
N GLU A 89 -7.63 20.59 -27.89
CA GLU A 89 -8.76 21.40 -27.42
C GLU A 89 -8.65 21.72 -25.92
N ILE A 90 -8.33 20.71 -25.12
CA ILE A 90 -8.16 20.88 -23.67
C ILE A 90 -6.96 21.78 -23.38
N PHE A 91 -5.82 21.52 -24.00
CA PHE A 91 -4.61 22.31 -23.75
C PHE A 91 -4.79 23.78 -24.17
N ASP A 92 -5.50 24.04 -25.27
CA ASP A 92 -5.83 25.39 -25.72
C ASP A 92 -6.81 26.10 -24.79
N ALA A 93 -7.76 25.39 -24.19
CA ALA A 93 -8.69 25.93 -23.22
C ALA A 93 -8.07 26.22 -21.84
N LEU A 94 -6.92 25.62 -21.50
CA LEU A 94 -6.25 25.86 -20.22
C LEU A 94 -5.76 27.32 -20.06
N PRO A 95 -5.83 27.93 -18.87
CA PRO A 95 -5.19 29.22 -18.62
C PRO A 95 -3.66 29.08 -18.50
N LEU A 96 -2.96 30.21 -18.55
CA LEU A 96 -1.51 30.24 -18.32
C LEU A 96 -1.18 29.82 -16.87
N GLY A 97 -0.15 28.99 -16.73
CA GLY A 97 0.25 28.35 -15.47
C GLY A 97 -0.50 27.06 -15.13
N ALA A 98 -1.49 26.65 -15.93
CA ALA A 98 -2.23 25.41 -15.70
C ALA A 98 -1.44 24.15 -16.12
N LEU A 99 -1.69 23.04 -15.43
CA LEU A 99 -1.12 21.72 -15.69
C LEU A 99 -2.11 20.84 -16.46
N LEU A 100 -1.63 20.25 -17.54
CA LEU A 100 -2.22 19.09 -18.18
C LEU A 100 -1.49 17.83 -17.70
N VAL A 101 -2.24 16.85 -17.25
CA VAL A 101 -1.74 15.55 -16.80
C VAL A 101 -2.33 14.45 -17.70
N LEU A 102 -1.54 13.94 -18.63
CA LEU A 102 -1.94 12.77 -19.43
C LEU A 102 -1.48 11.49 -18.75
N GLU A 103 -2.36 10.51 -18.67
CA GLU A 103 -2.07 9.15 -18.22
C GLU A 103 -2.35 8.19 -19.37
N VAL A 104 -1.35 7.45 -19.87
CA VAL A 104 -1.51 6.49 -20.96
C VAL A 104 -1.38 5.07 -20.43
N ASP A 105 -2.43 4.25 -20.50
CA ASP A 105 -2.45 2.89 -19.92
C ASP A 105 -1.43 1.93 -20.59
N ILE A 106 -0.77 1.10 -19.79
CA ILE A 106 0.24 0.10 -20.14
C ILE A 106 -0.09 -1.21 -19.40
N ASP A 107 -0.82 -2.09 -20.05
CA ASP A 107 -1.16 -3.41 -19.53
C ASP A 107 0.08 -4.32 -19.33
N ARG A 108 0.01 -5.26 -18.39
CA ARG A 108 1.05 -6.23 -18.02
C ARG A 108 1.22 -7.39 -19.01
N LYS A 109 0.35 -7.52 -20.02
CA LYS A 109 0.48 -8.55 -21.05
C LYS A 109 1.68 -8.27 -21.96
N ARG A 110 2.74 -9.08 -21.81
CA ARG A 110 4.04 -8.96 -22.53
C ARG A 110 3.92 -8.77 -24.05
N THR A 111 2.85 -9.27 -24.66
CA THR A 111 2.62 -9.23 -26.11
C THR A 111 2.18 -7.87 -26.66
N LEU A 112 1.73 -6.93 -25.81
CA LEU A 112 1.19 -5.62 -26.23
C LEU A 112 2.07 -4.42 -25.82
N LEU A 113 3.12 -4.66 -25.03
CA LEU A 113 3.94 -3.62 -24.40
C LEU A 113 4.62 -2.66 -25.41
N ALA A 114 5.11 -3.18 -26.54
CA ALA A 114 5.80 -2.36 -27.55
C ALA A 114 4.85 -1.36 -28.22
N LYS A 115 3.59 -1.76 -28.44
CA LYS A 115 2.54 -0.90 -29.01
C LYS A 115 2.14 0.20 -28.03
N GLN A 116 1.87 -0.17 -26.77
CA GLN A 116 1.49 0.76 -25.70
C GLN A 116 2.60 1.78 -25.40
N LEU A 117 3.87 1.36 -25.43
CA LEU A 117 4.99 2.28 -25.29
C LEU A 117 5.11 3.24 -26.49
N GLY A 118 4.75 2.78 -27.69
CA GLY A 118 4.63 3.63 -28.88
C GLY A 118 3.55 4.69 -28.74
N GLU A 119 2.39 4.33 -28.20
CA GLU A 119 1.27 5.24 -27.92
C GLU A 119 1.64 6.29 -26.87
N ALA A 120 2.27 5.88 -25.76
CA ALA A 120 2.80 6.81 -24.75
C ALA A 120 3.87 7.77 -25.31
N THR A 121 4.74 7.26 -26.18
CA THR A 121 5.75 8.08 -26.87
C THR A 121 5.10 9.09 -27.80
N ALA A 122 4.07 8.68 -28.55
CA ALA A 122 3.31 9.55 -29.42
C ALA A 122 2.60 10.66 -28.62
N ALA A 123 2.02 10.32 -27.46
CA ALA A 123 1.41 11.29 -26.55
C ALA A 123 2.40 12.36 -26.09
N LEU A 124 3.57 11.95 -25.62
CA LEU A 124 4.61 12.86 -25.16
C LEU A 124 5.11 13.77 -26.29
N GLN A 125 5.33 13.22 -27.48
CA GLN A 125 5.75 14.00 -28.65
C GLN A 125 4.70 15.02 -29.06
N HIS A 126 3.43 14.63 -29.01
CA HIS A 126 2.30 15.49 -29.33
C HIS A 126 2.20 16.66 -28.35
N VAL A 127 2.16 16.40 -27.03
CA VAL A 127 2.13 17.48 -26.02
C VAL A 127 3.36 18.38 -26.14
N ALA A 128 4.55 17.81 -26.37
CA ALA A 128 5.76 18.60 -26.56
C ALA A 128 5.76 19.44 -27.84
N SER A 129 4.88 19.14 -28.80
CA SER A 129 4.69 19.92 -30.02
C SER A 129 3.68 21.07 -29.85
N LEU A 130 2.85 21.03 -28.81
CA LEU A 130 1.87 22.08 -28.54
C LEU A 130 2.57 23.39 -28.17
N SER A 131 2.14 24.45 -28.83
CA SER A 131 2.70 25.79 -28.61
C SER A 131 2.43 26.23 -27.17
N GLY A 132 3.48 26.56 -26.42
CA GLY A 132 3.35 26.98 -25.02
C GLY A 132 3.28 25.85 -24.00
N ALA A 133 3.48 24.58 -24.39
CA ALA A 133 3.64 23.48 -23.45
C ALA A 133 5.08 23.39 -22.91
N ARG A 134 5.23 23.42 -21.59
CA ARG A 134 6.44 22.96 -20.89
C ARG A 134 6.15 21.57 -20.34
N ILE A 135 6.94 20.56 -20.73
CA ILE A 135 6.89 19.27 -20.03
C ILE A 135 7.67 19.39 -18.72
N ASP A 136 6.97 19.37 -17.60
CA ASP A 136 7.57 19.37 -16.26
C ASP A 136 7.97 17.95 -15.83
N ALA A 137 7.18 16.93 -16.21
CA ALA A 137 7.52 15.54 -15.94
C ALA A 137 6.95 14.58 -17.01
N ALA A 138 7.68 13.52 -17.36
CA ALA A 138 7.15 12.43 -18.19
C ALA A 138 7.80 11.10 -17.80
N ARG A 139 7.02 10.10 -17.35
CA ARG A 139 7.57 8.84 -16.84
C ARG A 139 6.55 7.72 -16.73
N PRO A 140 7.00 6.45 -16.85
CA PRO A 140 6.16 5.30 -16.56
C PRO A 140 5.90 5.17 -15.05
N VAL A 141 4.66 4.86 -14.70
CA VAL A 141 4.18 4.62 -13.33
C VAL A 141 3.30 3.37 -13.36
N LEU A 142 3.71 2.29 -12.68
CA LEU A 142 3.01 0.99 -12.69
C LEU A 142 2.71 0.44 -14.10
N ASN A 143 1.45 0.64 -14.52
CA ASN A 143 0.76 0.17 -15.69
C ASN A 143 0.32 1.40 -16.52
N ALA A 144 1.00 2.54 -16.42
CA ALA A 144 0.65 3.73 -17.19
C ALA A 144 1.89 4.58 -17.48
N TYR A 145 1.78 5.49 -18.44
CA TYR A 145 2.77 6.52 -18.75
C TYR A 145 2.18 7.89 -18.45
N TRP A 146 2.79 8.60 -17.52
CA TRP A 146 2.32 9.91 -17.07
C TRP A 146 3.10 11.01 -17.76
N ILE A 147 2.41 12.04 -18.24
CA ILE A 147 2.98 13.25 -18.84
C ILE A 147 2.33 14.44 -18.16
N VAL A 148 3.11 15.23 -17.43
CA VAL A 148 2.69 16.48 -16.80
C VAL A 148 3.28 17.63 -17.60
N ALA A 149 2.42 18.51 -18.10
CA ALA A 149 2.80 19.66 -18.89
C ALA A 149 2.15 20.93 -18.36
N GLU A 150 2.92 21.98 -18.10
CA GLU A 150 2.42 23.31 -17.77
C GLU A 150 2.23 24.15 -19.04
N LYS A 151 1.10 24.86 -19.12
CA LYS A 151 0.86 25.89 -20.14
C LYS A 151 1.57 27.16 -19.73
N THR A 152 2.65 27.51 -20.40
CA THR A 152 3.58 28.56 -19.94
C THR A 152 3.54 29.83 -20.78
N ALA A 153 2.74 29.87 -21.87
CA ALA A 153 2.71 30.92 -22.91
C ALA A 153 4.06 31.27 -23.58
N LYS A 154 5.19 30.82 -23.04
CA LYS A 154 6.53 31.01 -23.55
C LYS A 154 7.43 30.05 -22.78
N ILE A 155 7.95 29.02 -23.45
CA ILE A 155 9.26 28.49 -23.05
C ILE A 155 10.16 28.28 -24.26
N GLU A 156 11.39 28.71 -24.03
CA GLU A 156 12.56 28.57 -24.88
C GLU A 156 12.74 27.12 -25.34
N LYS A 157 12.87 26.96 -26.67
CA LYS A 157 13.08 25.70 -27.40
C LYS A 157 14.08 24.72 -26.75
N GLN A 158 14.98 25.16 -25.88
CA GLN A 158 15.97 24.34 -25.19
C GLN A 158 15.38 23.28 -24.23
N GLN A 159 14.24 23.54 -23.56
CA GLN A 159 13.68 22.58 -22.60
C GLN A 159 12.91 21.43 -23.28
N ALA A 160 12.08 21.74 -24.28
CA ALA A 160 11.47 20.74 -25.16
C ALA A 160 12.54 19.93 -25.92
N ALA A 161 13.60 20.59 -26.39
CA ALA A 161 14.72 19.92 -27.04
C ALA A 161 15.50 18.98 -26.11
N LYS A 162 15.57 19.24 -24.79
CA LYS A 162 16.20 18.32 -23.82
C LYS A 162 15.39 17.03 -23.65
N ALA A 163 14.07 17.13 -23.50
CA ALA A 163 13.18 15.97 -23.46
C ALA A 163 13.22 15.17 -24.78
N LEU A 164 13.20 15.88 -25.92
CA LEU A 164 13.31 15.28 -27.26
C LEU A 164 14.70 14.67 -27.52
N LYS A 165 15.79 15.24 -26.99
CA LYS A 165 17.16 14.68 -27.06
C LYS A 165 17.27 13.39 -26.25
N ALA A 166 16.68 13.35 -25.06
CA ALA A 166 16.60 12.14 -24.27
C ALA A 166 15.90 11.06 -25.09
N LEU A 167 14.70 11.35 -25.61
CA LEU A 167 13.89 10.44 -26.43
C LEU A 167 14.59 9.95 -27.72
N LYS A 168 15.24 10.86 -28.46
CA LYS A 168 15.99 10.54 -29.70
C LYS A 168 17.24 9.68 -29.43
N ARG A 169 17.87 9.82 -28.26
CA ARG A 169 19.00 8.97 -27.85
C ARG A 169 18.54 7.53 -27.62
N TRP A 170 17.35 7.34 -27.06
CA TRP A 170 16.72 6.03 -26.88
C TRP A 170 16.30 5.38 -28.20
N GLN A 171 15.70 6.16 -29.11
CA GLN A 171 15.31 5.68 -30.44
C GLN A 171 16.50 5.30 -31.34
N ARG A 172 17.61 6.05 -31.30
CA ARG A 172 18.82 5.73 -32.08
C ARG A 172 19.52 4.46 -31.61
N LEU A 173 19.49 4.15 -30.31
CA LEU A 173 20.09 2.93 -29.78
C LEU A 173 19.27 1.67 -30.13
N ALA A 174 17.95 1.80 -30.28
CA ALA A 174 17.08 0.74 -30.75
C ALA A 174 17.13 0.55 -32.28
N ALA A 175 17.27 1.64 -33.05
CA ALA A 175 17.20 1.61 -34.51
C ALA A 175 18.51 1.16 -35.22
N LEU A 176 19.66 1.20 -34.54
CA LEU A 176 20.96 0.87 -35.15
C LEU A 176 21.30 -0.63 -35.21
N GLY A 177 20.41 -1.53 -34.76
CA GLY A 177 20.54 -2.99 -34.95
C GLY A 177 21.77 -3.68 -34.32
N LYS A 178 22.64 -2.95 -33.61
CA LYS A 178 23.89 -3.48 -33.02
C LYS A 178 23.71 -4.24 -31.70
N LEU A 179 22.53 -4.76 -31.41
CA LEU A 179 22.30 -5.65 -30.27
C LEU A 179 21.45 -6.83 -30.73
N SER A 180 22.05 -8.02 -30.72
CA SER A 180 21.32 -9.27 -30.96
C SER A 180 20.18 -9.43 -29.94
N GLN A 181 19.08 -10.08 -30.29
CA GLN A 181 17.92 -10.26 -29.39
C GLN A 181 18.25 -10.72 -27.94
N PRO A 182 19.28 -11.57 -27.72
CA PRO A 182 19.75 -11.90 -26.37
C PRO A 182 20.48 -10.74 -25.67
N LEU A 183 21.25 -9.91 -26.39
CA LEU A 183 21.95 -8.75 -25.84
C LEU A 183 21.02 -7.51 -25.71
N ALA A 184 20.03 -7.37 -26.58
CA ALA A 184 18.94 -6.39 -26.48
C ALA A 184 17.97 -6.75 -25.36
N SER A 185 17.75 -8.05 -25.09
CA SER A 185 17.05 -8.50 -23.87
C SER A 185 17.94 -8.42 -22.63
N ALA A 186 19.26 -8.63 -22.73
CA ALA A 186 20.19 -8.46 -21.62
C ALA A 186 20.53 -6.99 -21.32
N LEU A 187 20.36 -6.08 -22.28
CA LEU A 187 20.46 -4.63 -22.11
C LEU A 187 19.10 -3.99 -21.88
N ASP A 188 17.96 -4.50 -22.34
CA ASP A 188 16.64 -4.05 -21.86
C ASP A 188 16.41 -4.58 -20.44
N ALA A 189 16.78 -5.84 -20.15
CA ALA A 189 16.92 -6.31 -18.78
C ALA A 189 18.03 -5.53 -18.07
N GLY A 190 19.16 -5.23 -18.69
CA GLY A 190 20.29 -4.51 -18.10
C GLY A 190 20.10 -3.01 -17.91
N TRP A 191 19.15 -2.37 -18.61
CA TRP A 191 18.79 -0.95 -18.56
C TRP A 191 17.50 -0.79 -17.76
N ARG A 192 16.57 -1.75 -17.77
CA ARG A 192 15.55 -1.88 -16.70
C ARG A 192 16.24 -2.17 -15.37
N LEU A 193 17.22 -3.06 -15.34
CA LEU A 193 18.09 -3.32 -14.19
C LEU A 193 18.95 -2.09 -13.93
N ALA A 194 19.57 -1.39 -14.90
CA ALA A 194 20.37 -0.17 -14.63
C ALA A 194 19.52 1.05 -14.23
N ALA A 195 18.28 1.19 -14.69
CA ALA A 195 17.34 2.23 -14.26
C ALA A 195 16.68 1.89 -12.92
N GLN A 196 16.56 0.59 -12.59
CA GLN A 196 16.24 0.10 -11.25
C GLN A 196 17.46 0.18 -10.31
N LEU A 197 18.69 0.02 -10.82
CA LEU A 197 19.99 0.09 -10.14
C LEU A 197 20.56 1.51 -10.05
N ARG A 198 20.00 2.48 -10.78
CA ARG A 198 20.44 3.89 -10.75
C ARG A 198 20.04 4.62 -9.48
N ARG A 199 19.34 3.95 -8.57
CA ARG A 199 19.23 4.30 -7.15
C ARG A 199 19.46 3.04 -6.31
N PRO A 200 20.38 3.05 -5.35
CA PRO A 200 20.67 1.88 -4.51
C PRO A 200 19.40 1.26 -3.91
N GLU A 201 18.40 2.07 -3.57
CA GLU A 201 17.18 1.69 -2.86
C GLU A 201 16.17 0.87 -3.68
N VAL A 202 15.94 1.22 -4.95
CA VAL A 202 14.96 0.49 -5.81
C VAL A 202 15.55 -0.82 -6.34
N ALA A 203 16.84 -0.85 -6.65
CA ALA A 203 17.54 -2.09 -6.95
C ALA A 203 17.70 -2.96 -5.72
N ARG A 204 17.98 -2.36 -4.55
CA ARG A 204 17.92 -3.08 -3.28
C ARG A 204 16.53 -3.66 -3.09
N TYR A 205 15.46 -2.93 -3.32
CA TYR A 205 14.10 -3.47 -3.22
C TYR A 205 13.84 -4.66 -4.16
N ARG A 206 14.21 -4.58 -5.45
CA ARG A 206 14.02 -5.72 -6.37
C ARG A 206 14.95 -6.88 -6.10
N ALA A 207 16.21 -6.61 -5.76
CA ALA A 207 17.18 -7.63 -5.37
C ALA A 207 16.73 -8.32 -4.08
N VAL A 208 16.18 -7.57 -3.12
CA VAL A 208 15.58 -8.08 -1.89
C VAL A 208 14.34 -8.90 -2.22
N ASN A 209 13.42 -8.43 -3.07
CA ASN A 209 12.24 -9.23 -3.45
C ASN A 209 12.62 -10.52 -4.17
N LEU A 210 13.57 -10.49 -5.11
CA LEU A 210 14.09 -11.69 -5.76
C LEU A 210 14.80 -12.61 -4.78
N MET A 211 15.57 -12.06 -3.84
CA MET A 211 16.22 -12.81 -2.76
C MET A 211 15.18 -13.46 -1.86
N LEU A 212 14.14 -12.72 -1.47
CA LEU A 212 13.01 -13.19 -0.66
C LEU A 212 12.24 -14.28 -1.40
N GLU A 213 11.90 -14.09 -2.68
CA GLU A 213 11.30 -15.12 -3.53
C GLU A 213 12.14 -16.40 -3.58
N ARG A 214 13.46 -16.27 -3.78
CA ARG A 214 14.38 -17.41 -3.77
C ARG A 214 14.44 -18.06 -2.39
N ARG A 215 14.49 -17.28 -1.32
CA ARG A 215 14.50 -17.74 0.06
C ARG A 215 13.22 -18.51 0.39
N TYR A 216 12.06 -17.98 0.04
CA TYR A 216 10.77 -18.63 0.26
C TYR A 216 10.62 -19.88 -0.59
N LYS A 217 11.03 -19.86 -1.87
CA LYS A 217 11.06 -21.08 -2.69
C LYS A 217 11.99 -22.14 -2.11
N LYS A 218 13.15 -21.74 -1.58
CA LYS A 218 14.09 -22.65 -0.90
C LYS A 218 13.45 -23.21 0.37
N GLN A 219 12.85 -22.37 1.20
CA GLN A 219 12.15 -22.76 2.42
C GLN A 219 11.01 -23.75 2.12
N SER A 220 10.13 -23.43 1.16
CA SER A 220 9.07 -24.34 0.70
C SER A 220 9.61 -25.65 0.15
N THR A 221 10.76 -25.64 -0.51
CA THR A 221 11.37 -26.87 -1.03
C THR A 221 11.93 -27.71 0.09
N GLN A 222 12.66 -27.11 1.02
CA GLN A 222 13.20 -27.79 2.20
C GLN A 222 12.10 -28.38 3.08
N ALA A 223 11.01 -27.62 3.31
CA ALA A 223 9.84 -28.05 4.06
C ALA A 223 9.15 -29.26 3.42
N ARG A 224 9.15 -29.36 2.09
CA ARG A 224 8.56 -30.49 1.37
C ARG A 224 9.45 -31.74 1.39
N THR A 225 10.74 -31.60 1.70
CA THR A 225 11.71 -32.71 1.71
C THR A 225 12.11 -33.14 3.12
N SER A 226 11.58 -32.52 4.19
CA SER A 226 11.97 -32.77 5.58
C SER A 226 11.37 -34.03 6.22
N GLY A 227 10.75 -34.91 5.43
CA GLY A 227 10.21 -36.21 5.89
C GLY A 227 8.83 -36.15 6.57
N ARG A 228 8.41 -35.00 7.11
CA ARG A 228 7.02 -34.74 7.54
C ARG A 228 6.28 -33.85 6.56
N PRO A 229 4.95 -34.06 6.38
CA PRO A 229 4.14 -33.16 5.58
C PRO A 229 4.18 -31.72 6.12
N PRO A 230 4.45 -30.70 5.27
CA PRO A 230 4.50 -29.32 5.72
C PRO A 230 3.11 -28.72 5.90
N ILE A 231 3.03 -27.59 6.61
CA ILE A 231 1.84 -26.73 6.63
C ILE A 231 1.98 -25.69 5.51
N MET A 232 0.96 -25.58 4.65
CA MET A 232 0.94 -24.55 3.63
C MET A 232 0.45 -23.23 4.20
N HIS A 233 1.16 -22.13 3.95
CA HIS A 233 0.73 -20.78 4.30
C HIS A 233 0.45 -19.96 3.05
N LEU A 234 -0.83 -19.67 2.80
CA LEU A 234 -1.29 -18.73 1.79
C LEU A 234 -1.26 -17.30 2.33
N GLY A 235 -0.37 -16.48 1.78
CA GLY A 235 -0.17 -15.10 2.18
C GLY A 235 0.49 -14.25 1.09
N VAL A 236 0.66 -12.95 1.32
CA VAL A 236 1.36 -12.05 0.38
C VAL A 236 2.85 -12.03 0.71
N HIS A 237 3.54 -13.15 0.48
CA HIS A 237 4.93 -13.34 0.91
C HIS A 237 5.93 -12.40 0.21
N VAL A 238 5.64 -11.94 -1.01
CA VAL A 238 6.46 -10.94 -1.74
C VAL A 238 5.75 -9.59 -1.69
N ALA A 239 5.61 -9.05 -0.49
CA ALA A 239 4.88 -7.81 -0.27
C ALA A 239 5.68 -6.59 -0.74
N ALA A 240 5.01 -5.69 -1.45
CA ALA A 240 5.54 -4.35 -1.69
C ALA A 240 5.47 -3.45 -0.44
N ASN A 241 4.56 -3.79 0.47
CA ASN A 241 4.31 -3.09 1.72
C ASN A 241 5.09 -3.74 2.86
N ALA A 242 5.89 -2.95 3.57
CA ALA A 242 6.68 -3.41 4.72
C ALA A 242 5.83 -4.06 5.83
N GLY A 243 4.62 -3.55 6.06
CA GLY A 243 3.70 -4.10 7.04
C GLY A 243 3.28 -5.54 6.76
N ASP A 244 3.02 -5.86 5.49
CA ASP A 244 2.69 -7.21 5.07
C ASP A 244 3.92 -8.14 5.15
N ALA A 245 5.12 -7.64 4.86
CA ALA A 245 6.36 -8.41 5.01
C ALA A 245 6.56 -8.89 6.46
N VAL A 246 6.40 -7.98 7.44
CA VAL A 246 6.48 -8.31 8.87
C VAL A 246 5.35 -9.26 9.29
N LEU A 247 4.12 -8.99 8.83
CA LEU A 247 2.93 -9.74 9.19
C LEU A 247 3.04 -11.23 8.88
N PHE A 248 3.44 -11.63 7.66
CA PHE A 248 3.46 -13.04 7.31
C PHE A 248 4.57 -13.81 8.05
N GLU A 249 5.66 -13.15 8.44
CA GLU A 249 6.64 -13.72 9.38
C GLU A 249 6.06 -13.84 10.80
N ALA A 250 5.32 -12.84 11.26
CA ALA A 250 4.65 -12.87 12.56
C ALA A 250 3.56 -13.95 12.65
N VAL A 251 2.80 -14.18 11.58
CA VAL A 251 1.84 -15.30 11.50
C VAL A 251 2.56 -16.62 11.75
N ARG A 252 3.64 -16.90 11.02
CA ARG A 252 4.39 -18.15 11.19
C ARG A 252 5.03 -18.28 12.57
N SER A 253 5.51 -17.17 13.12
CA SER A 253 6.15 -17.13 14.45
C SER A 253 5.15 -17.30 15.60
N ALA A 254 3.86 -17.04 15.37
CA ALA A 254 2.81 -17.29 16.34
C ALA A 254 2.44 -18.78 16.45
N PHE A 255 2.64 -19.55 15.39
CA PHE A 255 2.35 -20.98 15.37
C PHE A 255 3.51 -21.76 16.02
N ASP A 256 3.25 -22.39 17.16
CA ASP A 256 4.18 -23.30 17.83
C ASP A 256 4.18 -24.68 17.16
N VAL A 257 4.65 -24.71 15.90
CA VAL A 257 4.77 -25.93 15.11
C VAL A 257 6.03 -26.71 15.51
N PRO A 258 5.96 -28.05 15.63
CA PRO A 258 7.13 -28.89 15.81
C PRO A 258 8.25 -28.57 14.81
N ALA A 259 9.50 -28.59 15.27
CA ALA A 259 10.67 -28.20 14.46
C ALA A 259 10.85 -29.04 13.17
N ASP A 260 10.25 -30.22 13.10
CA ASP A 260 10.28 -31.10 11.94
C ASP A 260 9.14 -30.85 10.93
N ILE A 261 8.16 -30.00 11.26
CA ILE A 261 7.12 -29.53 10.35
C ILE A 261 7.54 -28.20 9.74
N GLY A 262 7.81 -28.22 8.43
CA GLY A 262 8.18 -27.03 7.69
C GLY A 262 6.99 -26.20 7.20
N TRP A 263 7.27 -24.96 6.81
CA TRP A 263 6.32 -24.07 6.15
C TRP A 263 6.44 -24.13 4.63
N ASP A 264 5.34 -24.46 3.96
CA ASP A 264 5.21 -24.34 2.53
C ASP A 264 4.54 -23.01 2.14
N LEU A 265 5.33 -22.07 1.66
CA LEU A 265 4.88 -20.71 1.35
C LEU A 265 4.35 -20.62 -0.09
N LYS A 266 3.14 -20.07 -0.23
CA LYS A 266 2.51 -19.82 -1.53
C LYS A 266 1.86 -18.43 -1.54
N ASN A 267 2.10 -17.67 -2.61
CA ASN A 267 1.48 -16.36 -2.75
C ASN A 267 -0.03 -16.53 -3.00
N VAL A 268 -0.83 -15.88 -2.16
CA VAL A 268 -2.30 -15.98 -2.22
C VAL A 268 -2.88 -15.51 -3.56
N ARG A 269 -2.19 -14.62 -4.28
CA ARG A 269 -2.65 -14.04 -5.55
C ARG A 269 -2.27 -14.87 -6.78
N ASP A 270 -1.48 -15.92 -6.61
CA ASP A 270 -1.09 -16.77 -7.73
C ASP A 270 -2.29 -17.61 -8.21
N PRO A 271 -2.31 -18.04 -9.48
CA PRO A 271 -3.33 -18.96 -9.99
C PRO A 271 -3.45 -20.25 -9.16
N VAL A 272 -4.68 -20.76 -9.09
CA VAL A 272 -5.01 -22.01 -8.40
C VAL A 272 -5.38 -23.06 -9.44
N ASP A 273 -4.70 -24.20 -9.39
CA ASP A 273 -4.89 -25.35 -10.26
C ASP A 273 -4.96 -26.65 -9.44
N GLU A 274 -5.29 -27.77 -10.10
CA GLU A 274 -5.39 -29.09 -9.47
C GLU A 274 -4.06 -29.53 -8.83
N ALA A 275 -2.92 -29.14 -9.41
CA ALA A 275 -1.60 -29.45 -8.86
C ALA A 275 -1.38 -28.76 -7.50
N LEU A 276 -1.86 -27.53 -7.34
CA LEU A 276 -1.84 -26.82 -6.05
C LEU A 276 -2.79 -27.48 -5.05
N ILE A 277 -4.01 -27.88 -5.44
CA ILE A 277 -4.94 -28.59 -4.55
C ILE A 277 -4.34 -29.91 -4.08
N ALA A 278 -3.79 -30.71 -4.99
CA ALA A 278 -3.13 -31.97 -4.64
C ALA A 278 -1.93 -31.73 -3.71
N ARG A 279 -1.24 -30.59 -3.84
CA ARG A 279 -0.16 -30.20 -2.93
C ARG A 279 -0.67 -29.79 -1.54
N ILE A 280 -1.79 -29.09 -1.47
CA ILE A 280 -2.46 -28.75 -0.21
C ILE A 280 -2.87 -30.03 0.53
N ASN A 281 -3.53 -30.96 -0.16
CA ASN A 281 -4.03 -32.21 0.44
C ASN A 281 -2.92 -33.18 0.90
N ARG A 282 -1.70 -33.04 0.35
CA ARG A 282 -0.53 -33.78 0.84
C ARG A 282 0.12 -33.17 2.08
N GLY A 283 -0.24 -31.95 2.46
CA GLY A 283 0.30 -31.25 3.63
C GLY A 283 -0.43 -31.61 4.93
N SER A 284 0.11 -31.17 6.06
CA SER A 284 -0.52 -31.32 7.38
C SER A 284 -1.64 -30.32 7.66
N GLY A 285 -1.77 -29.29 6.82
CA GLY A 285 -2.81 -28.27 6.96
C GLY A 285 -2.59 -27.07 6.07
N LEU A 286 -3.62 -26.25 5.97
CA LEU A 286 -3.65 -25.01 5.20
C LEU A 286 -3.94 -23.83 6.13
N VAL A 287 -2.98 -22.92 6.27
CA VAL A 287 -3.17 -21.62 6.91
C VAL A 287 -3.41 -20.58 5.82
N ILE A 288 -4.59 -19.96 5.85
CA ILE A 288 -4.94 -18.82 5.00
C ILE A 288 -4.99 -17.60 5.89
N GLY A 289 -4.03 -16.69 5.74
CA GLY A 289 -4.17 -15.41 6.42
C GLY A 289 -2.90 -14.77 6.91
N GLY A 290 -3.12 -13.81 7.81
CA GLY A 290 -2.48 -12.51 7.78
C GLY A 290 -3.11 -11.60 6.72
N GLY A 291 -3.33 -10.34 7.09
CA GLY A 291 -3.53 -9.25 6.13
C GLY A 291 -4.99 -8.99 5.76
N GLY A 292 -5.23 -7.95 4.97
CA GLY A 292 -6.57 -7.59 4.48
C GLY A 292 -6.92 -8.32 3.20
N LEU A 293 -7.17 -9.65 3.27
CA LEU A 293 -7.34 -10.49 2.07
C LEU A 293 -8.71 -10.33 1.39
N PHE A 294 -9.76 -9.95 2.12
CA PHE A 294 -11.06 -9.66 1.53
C PHE A 294 -11.07 -8.23 1.01
N LEU A 295 -10.90 -8.08 -0.30
CA LEU A 295 -10.71 -6.80 -0.98
C LEU A 295 -11.41 -6.83 -2.34
N VAL A 296 -12.27 -5.84 -2.61
CA VAL A 296 -13.13 -5.79 -3.80
C VAL A 296 -12.32 -5.39 -5.05
N ASP A 297 -11.37 -4.48 -4.90
CA ASP A 297 -10.70 -3.74 -5.99
C ASP A 297 -9.30 -4.29 -6.33
N ASN A 298 -9.19 -5.58 -6.60
CA ASN A 298 -7.95 -6.20 -7.08
C ASN A 298 -8.18 -6.94 -8.41
N SER A 299 -7.28 -6.79 -9.37
CA SER A 299 -7.36 -7.46 -10.68
C SER A 299 -7.48 -9.00 -10.61
N THR A 300 -7.07 -9.62 -9.50
CA THR A 300 -7.20 -11.08 -9.30
C THR A 300 -8.52 -11.50 -8.66
N SER A 301 -9.39 -10.58 -8.25
CA SER A 301 -10.65 -10.89 -7.57
C SER A 301 -11.73 -11.46 -8.49
N ALA A 302 -11.53 -11.47 -9.81
CA ALA A 302 -12.57 -11.90 -10.75
C ALA A 302 -13.05 -13.35 -10.55
N ILE A 303 -12.20 -14.27 -10.09
CA ILE A 303 -12.53 -15.71 -10.00
C ILE A 303 -13.33 -16.04 -8.74
N SER A 304 -13.00 -15.43 -7.60
CA SER A 304 -13.58 -15.76 -6.30
C SER A 304 -14.23 -14.57 -5.60
N GLY A 305 -14.11 -13.36 -6.15
CA GLY A 305 -14.54 -12.12 -5.53
C GLY A 305 -13.56 -11.52 -4.51
N TRP A 306 -12.38 -12.11 -4.28
CA TRP A 306 -11.36 -11.61 -3.35
C TRP A 306 -9.94 -12.03 -3.76
N GLN A 307 -8.93 -11.73 -2.94
CA GLN A 307 -7.53 -11.83 -3.37
C GLN A 307 -7.03 -13.24 -3.71
N TRP A 308 -7.68 -14.30 -3.21
CA TRP A 308 -7.33 -15.68 -3.53
C TRP A 308 -8.17 -16.18 -4.72
N PRO A 309 -7.63 -16.30 -5.94
CA PRO A 309 -8.40 -16.65 -7.13
C PRO A 309 -8.70 -18.16 -7.21
N VAL A 310 -9.29 -18.73 -6.16
CA VAL A 310 -9.69 -20.14 -6.09
C VAL A 310 -11.07 -20.33 -6.71
N PRO A 311 -11.21 -21.13 -7.78
CA PRO A 311 -12.51 -21.55 -8.26
C PRO A 311 -13.24 -22.41 -7.22
N THR A 312 -14.55 -22.20 -7.05
CA THR A 312 -15.40 -22.99 -6.14
C THR A 312 -15.23 -24.51 -6.31
N PRO A 313 -15.14 -25.08 -7.53
CA PRO A 313 -14.90 -26.52 -7.70
C PRO A 313 -13.56 -27.02 -7.12
N LEU A 314 -12.52 -26.20 -7.15
CA LEU A 314 -11.21 -26.55 -6.59
C LEU A 314 -11.17 -26.36 -5.07
N LEU A 315 -11.86 -25.36 -4.53
CA LEU A 315 -11.99 -25.19 -3.08
C LEU A 315 -12.70 -26.40 -2.42
N LYS A 316 -13.71 -26.97 -3.08
CA LYS A 316 -14.43 -28.17 -2.59
C LYS A 316 -13.49 -29.37 -2.39
N GLN A 317 -12.49 -29.50 -3.26
CA GLN A 317 -11.54 -30.62 -3.29
C GLN A 317 -10.46 -30.54 -2.19
N ILE A 318 -10.39 -29.47 -1.40
CA ILE A 318 -9.42 -29.39 -0.30
C ILE A 318 -9.85 -30.30 0.84
N GLU A 319 -9.05 -31.30 1.17
CA GLU A 319 -9.29 -32.26 2.25
C GLU A 319 -8.45 -31.97 3.50
N ALA A 320 -7.30 -31.29 3.32
CA ALA A 320 -6.46 -30.88 4.44
C ALA A 320 -7.21 -29.89 5.36
N PRO A 321 -6.95 -29.92 6.68
CA PRO A 321 -7.58 -29.00 7.62
C PRO A 321 -7.21 -27.55 7.28
N ILE A 322 -8.21 -26.67 7.29
CA ILE A 322 -8.04 -25.25 6.95
C ILE A 322 -8.19 -24.38 8.21
N ALA A 323 -7.23 -23.50 8.44
CA ALA A 323 -7.31 -22.42 9.42
C ALA A 323 -7.23 -21.07 8.70
N VAL A 324 -8.32 -20.31 8.72
CA VAL A 324 -8.32 -18.89 8.35
C VAL A 324 -7.83 -18.10 9.56
N PHE A 325 -6.74 -17.35 9.43
CA PHE A 325 -6.04 -16.79 10.59
C PHE A 325 -5.75 -15.29 10.44
N ALA A 326 -6.35 -14.47 11.31
CA ALA A 326 -6.19 -13.02 11.33
C ALA A 326 -6.49 -12.34 9.97
N VAL A 327 -7.47 -12.84 9.22
CA VAL A 327 -7.85 -12.25 7.92
C VAL A 327 -8.72 -11.02 8.15
N GLY A 328 -8.42 -9.94 7.43
CA GLY A 328 -9.14 -8.67 7.51
C GLY A 328 -10.11 -8.44 6.36
N TYR A 329 -11.26 -7.86 6.69
CA TYR A 329 -12.16 -7.19 5.75
C TYR A 329 -11.57 -5.84 5.35
N ASN A 330 -11.44 -5.58 4.06
CA ASN A 330 -10.68 -4.44 3.54
C ASN A 330 -11.40 -3.72 2.40
N ARG A 331 -12.69 -3.45 2.62
CA ARG A 331 -13.50 -2.56 1.79
C ARG A 331 -13.55 -1.17 2.42
N PHE A 332 -13.34 -0.13 1.62
CA PHE A 332 -13.44 1.26 2.03
C PHE A 332 -14.89 1.74 2.08
N ARG A 333 -15.14 2.79 2.87
CA ARG A 333 -16.42 3.51 2.90
C ARG A 333 -16.77 3.99 1.48
N GLY A 334 -18.01 3.76 1.06
CA GLY A 334 -18.50 4.17 -0.26
C GLY A 334 -18.05 3.30 -1.44
N GLN A 335 -17.27 2.23 -1.21
CA GLN A 335 -17.05 1.22 -2.25
C GLN A 335 -18.28 0.34 -2.43
N VAL A 336 -18.44 -0.19 -3.64
CA VAL A 336 -19.47 -1.16 -4.00
C VAL A 336 -19.36 -2.43 -3.17
N GLU A 337 -20.51 -3.09 -2.98
CA GLU A 337 -20.58 -4.40 -2.32
C GLU A 337 -19.74 -5.46 -3.03
N PHE A 338 -19.38 -6.51 -2.29
CA PHE A 338 -18.72 -7.67 -2.90
C PHE A 338 -19.67 -8.37 -3.88
N PRO A 339 -19.15 -8.92 -5.00
CA PRO A 339 -19.97 -9.65 -5.97
C PRO A 339 -20.49 -10.98 -5.40
N GLU A 340 -21.54 -11.55 -5.97
CA GLU A 340 -22.13 -12.82 -5.50
C GLU A 340 -21.13 -13.99 -5.41
N VAL A 341 -20.19 -14.08 -6.35
CA VAL A 341 -19.11 -15.08 -6.33
C VAL A 341 -18.23 -15.01 -5.07
N PHE A 342 -18.09 -13.81 -4.48
CA PHE A 342 -17.44 -13.66 -3.16
C PHE A 342 -18.22 -14.36 -2.07
N VAL A 343 -19.54 -14.18 -2.05
CA VAL A 343 -20.42 -14.75 -1.03
C VAL A 343 -20.37 -16.27 -1.08
N GLU A 344 -20.46 -16.84 -2.28
CA GLU A 344 -20.32 -18.29 -2.49
C GLU A 344 -18.94 -18.82 -2.04
N SER A 345 -17.87 -18.11 -2.43
CA SER A 345 -16.49 -18.48 -2.07
C SER A 345 -16.27 -18.41 -0.55
N LEU A 346 -16.77 -17.37 0.09
CA LEU A 346 -16.66 -17.15 1.54
C LEU A 346 -17.44 -18.22 2.31
N GLN A 347 -18.69 -18.50 1.93
CA GLN A 347 -19.51 -19.52 2.60
C GLN A 347 -18.84 -20.89 2.55
N LEU A 348 -18.37 -21.31 1.37
CA LEU A 348 -17.68 -22.58 1.22
C LEU A 348 -16.36 -22.61 2.01
N LEU A 349 -15.59 -21.51 2.03
CA LEU A 349 -14.38 -21.44 2.83
C LEU A 349 -14.69 -21.60 4.33
N VAL A 350 -15.69 -20.89 4.83
CA VAL A 350 -16.09 -20.94 6.25
C VAL A 350 -16.62 -22.32 6.61
N GLU A 351 -17.42 -22.95 5.75
CA GLU A 351 -17.93 -24.31 5.94
C GLU A 351 -16.77 -25.32 6.07
N LYS A 352 -15.82 -25.29 5.12
CA LYS A 352 -14.67 -26.20 5.07
C LYS A 352 -13.62 -25.97 6.16
N SER A 353 -13.57 -24.77 6.74
CA SER A 353 -12.54 -24.41 7.71
C SER A 353 -12.81 -24.98 9.10
N GLY A 354 -11.78 -25.56 9.71
CA GLY A 354 -11.82 -26.00 11.11
C GLY A 354 -11.61 -24.85 12.09
N PHE A 355 -11.03 -23.74 11.64
CA PHE A 355 -10.89 -22.51 12.41
C PHE A 355 -11.04 -21.28 11.51
N VAL A 356 -11.83 -20.28 11.94
CA VAL A 356 -12.04 -19.03 11.17
C VAL A 356 -11.82 -17.79 12.03
N GLY A 357 -10.57 -17.38 12.13
CA GLY A 357 -10.12 -16.20 12.85
C GLY A 357 -10.07 -14.94 11.98
N ILE A 358 -10.84 -13.92 12.39
CA ILE A 358 -10.94 -12.63 11.71
C ILE A 358 -10.26 -11.54 12.55
N ARG A 359 -9.56 -10.63 11.85
CA ARG A 359 -8.55 -9.72 12.44
C ARG A 359 -9.07 -8.75 13.50
N ASN A 360 -10.32 -8.29 13.37
CA ASN A 360 -10.96 -7.34 14.27
C ASN A 360 -12.47 -7.56 14.30
N ARG A 361 -13.13 -7.13 15.38
CA ARG A 361 -14.57 -7.38 15.58
C ARG A 361 -15.42 -6.69 14.52
N GLY A 362 -15.03 -5.49 14.06
CA GLY A 362 -15.73 -4.82 12.97
C GLY A 362 -15.67 -5.59 11.64
N SER A 363 -14.54 -6.24 11.32
CA SER A 363 -14.42 -7.13 10.15
C SER A 363 -15.28 -8.37 10.32
N MET A 364 -15.37 -8.93 11.54
CA MET A 364 -16.26 -10.07 11.80
C MET A 364 -17.70 -9.68 11.51
N GLU A 365 -18.15 -8.57 12.07
CA GLU A 365 -19.53 -8.12 11.91
C GLU A 365 -19.86 -7.82 10.45
N ALA A 366 -18.95 -7.15 9.73
CA ALA A 366 -19.10 -6.95 8.29
C ALA A 366 -19.21 -8.28 7.51
N LEU A 367 -18.43 -9.29 7.88
CA LEU A 367 -18.46 -10.60 7.23
C LEU A 367 -19.70 -11.43 7.57
N ARG A 368 -20.26 -11.28 8.78
CA ARG A 368 -21.51 -11.95 9.17
C ARG A 368 -22.67 -11.57 8.25
N GLY A 369 -22.68 -10.35 7.72
CA GLY A 369 -23.67 -9.90 6.73
C GLY A 369 -23.70 -10.70 5.43
N TYR A 370 -22.66 -11.48 5.11
CA TYR A 370 -22.60 -12.34 3.92
C TYR A 370 -22.81 -13.84 4.23
N LEU A 371 -23.00 -14.20 5.50
CA LEU A 371 -23.04 -15.59 5.94
C LEU A 371 -24.42 -15.94 6.50
N PRO A 372 -24.93 -17.15 6.24
CA PRO A 372 -26.03 -17.69 7.02
C PRO A 372 -25.60 -17.86 8.49
N GLN A 373 -26.55 -17.76 9.43
CA GLN A 373 -26.27 -17.71 10.88
C GLN A 373 -25.31 -18.81 11.35
N HIS A 374 -25.54 -20.07 10.95
CA HIS A 374 -24.71 -21.20 11.37
C HIS A 374 -23.25 -21.11 10.92
N LEU A 375 -22.94 -20.40 9.83
CA LEU A 375 -21.57 -20.11 9.40
C LEU A 375 -21.03 -18.82 10.05
N ALA A 376 -21.90 -17.82 10.26
CA ALA A 376 -21.56 -16.59 10.98
C ALA A 376 -21.06 -16.86 12.41
N ASP A 377 -21.61 -17.88 13.07
CA ASP A 377 -21.23 -18.32 14.42
C ASP A 377 -19.84 -18.97 14.48
N LYS A 378 -19.31 -19.45 13.34
CA LYS A 378 -17.95 -20.01 13.26
C LYS A 378 -16.86 -18.93 13.28
N LEU A 379 -17.21 -17.66 13.03
CA LEU A 379 -16.24 -16.57 13.03
C LEU A 379 -15.79 -16.25 14.45
N VAL A 380 -14.48 -16.29 14.69
CA VAL A 380 -13.89 -15.91 15.98
C VAL A 380 -12.94 -14.74 15.82
N TYR A 381 -12.79 -13.97 16.90
CA TYR A 381 -11.85 -12.86 16.92
C TYR A 381 -10.42 -13.39 17.05
N GLN A 382 -9.58 -13.13 16.05
CA GLN A 382 -8.16 -13.43 16.06
C GLN A 382 -7.38 -12.14 15.78
N PRO A 383 -6.76 -11.52 16.79
CA PRO A 383 -5.96 -10.32 16.61
C PRO A 383 -4.87 -10.49 15.55
N CYS A 384 -4.49 -9.37 14.92
CA CYS A 384 -3.36 -9.35 14.00
C CYS A 384 -2.08 -9.75 14.74
N THR A 385 -1.29 -10.71 14.24
CA THR A 385 -0.07 -11.13 14.94
C THR A 385 0.97 -10.02 15.10
N THR A 386 0.90 -8.99 14.26
CA THR A 386 1.73 -7.79 14.43
C THR A 386 1.45 -7.03 15.72
N THR A 387 0.29 -7.20 16.37
CA THR A 387 -0.05 -6.51 17.63
C THR A 387 0.46 -7.23 18.87
N VAL A 388 1.05 -8.42 18.74
CA VAL A 388 1.57 -9.22 19.85
C VAL A 388 3.04 -9.63 19.66
N MET A 389 3.76 -8.98 18.75
CA MET A 389 5.11 -9.38 18.33
C MET A 389 6.13 -9.45 19.46
N SER A 390 5.95 -8.68 20.55
CA SER A 390 6.81 -8.79 21.73
C SER A 390 6.77 -10.17 22.41
N TYR A 391 5.69 -10.92 22.23
CA TYR A 391 5.52 -12.29 22.75
C TYR A 391 5.96 -13.37 21.75
N LEU A 392 6.27 -12.99 20.51
CA LEU A 392 6.64 -13.91 19.45
C LEU A 392 8.16 -14.00 19.32
N ASN A 393 8.67 -15.13 18.83
CA ASN A 393 10.08 -15.29 18.49
C ASN A 393 10.43 -14.60 17.16
N MET A 394 10.24 -13.29 17.10
CA MET A 394 10.52 -12.48 15.92
C MET A 394 12.03 -12.24 15.75
N PRO A 395 12.52 -12.16 14.50
CA PRO A 395 13.92 -11.83 14.25
C PRO A 395 14.21 -10.42 14.78
N ARG A 396 15.25 -10.28 15.61
CA ARG A 396 15.72 -8.99 16.13
C ARG A 396 17.10 -8.66 15.58
N ALA A 397 17.42 -7.37 15.53
CA ALA A 397 18.77 -6.93 15.21
C ALA A 397 19.76 -7.40 16.30
N ALA A 398 20.99 -7.73 15.90
CA ALA A 398 22.01 -8.24 16.81
C ALA A 398 22.43 -7.25 17.91
N ARG A 399 22.14 -5.95 17.72
CA ARG A 399 22.38 -4.90 18.71
C ARG A 399 21.10 -4.08 18.89
N PRO A 400 20.72 -3.74 20.13
CA PRO A 400 19.59 -2.85 20.36
C PRO A 400 19.91 -1.48 19.73
N PRO A 401 18.88 -0.79 19.22
CA PRO A 401 19.07 0.53 18.62
C PRO A 401 19.54 1.52 19.70
N LYS A 402 20.50 2.38 19.36
CA LYS A 402 20.87 3.49 20.24
C LYS A 402 19.70 4.46 20.30
N ARG A 403 19.17 4.70 21.49
CA ARG A 403 18.17 5.77 21.70
C ARG A 403 18.88 7.12 21.62
N ASP A 404 18.22 8.04 20.92
CA ASP A 404 18.63 9.45 20.87
C ASP A 404 18.27 10.10 22.21
N ASP A 405 18.96 11.18 22.56
CA ASP A 405 18.65 11.95 23.77
C ASP A 405 17.30 12.70 23.61
N ARG A 406 16.87 12.94 22.37
CA ARG A 406 15.56 13.52 22.05
C ARG A 406 14.50 12.43 21.80
N PRO A 407 13.26 12.62 22.30
CA PRO A 407 12.17 11.70 22.01
C PRO A 407 11.85 11.70 20.51
N THR A 408 11.53 10.54 19.96
CA THR A 408 11.30 10.34 18.53
C THR A 408 9.81 10.18 18.22
N PHE A 409 9.29 11.06 17.37
CA PHE A 409 7.94 11.00 16.80
C PHE A 409 8.01 10.52 15.36
N VAL A 410 7.28 9.46 15.05
CA VAL A 410 7.17 8.92 13.69
C VAL A 410 5.82 9.28 13.09
N LEU A 411 5.85 9.80 11.86
CA LEU A 411 4.66 10.01 11.04
C LEU A 411 4.65 9.02 9.88
N ASN A 412 3.54 8.31 9.68
CA ASN A 412 3.29 7.56 8.46
C ASN A 412 1.98 8.05 7.81
N ALA A 413 2.09 8.46 6.54
CA ALA A 413 0.95 8.74 5.66
C ALA A 413 0.71 7.55 4.70
N ALA A 414 -0.50 7.40 4.19
CA ALA A 414 -0.85 6.34 3.24
C ALA A 414 -1.45 6.95 1.97
N PHE A 415 -0.81 6.72 0.82
CA PHE A 415 -1.27 7.27 -0.46
C PHE A 415 -1.91 6.24 -1.41
N ASP A 416 -2.09 4.98 -0.98
CA ASP A 416 -2.92 4.03 -1.72
C ASP A 416 -4.41 4.41 -1.60
N ARG A 417 -5.19 4.28 -2.69
CA ARG A 417 -6.63 4.62 -2.70
C ARG A 417 -6.90 6.01 -2.10
N PHE A 418 -6.04 6.96 -2.42
CA PHE A 418 -5.98 8.27 -1.78
C PHE A 418 -7.32 9.02 -1.80
N GLY A 419 -8.06 8.97 -2.91
CA GLY A 419 -9.40 9.57 -3.02
C GLY A 419 -10.41 8.96 -2.04
N LEU A 420 -10.37 7.65 -1.79
CA LEU A 420 -11.24 6.97 -0.82
C LEU A 420 -10.83 7.25 0.64
N ARG A 421 -9.54 7.53 0.87
CA ARG A 421 -9.01 7.85 2.20
C ARG A 421 -9.35 9.27 2.64
N LEU A 422 -9.20 10.23 1.73
CA LEU A 422 -9.31 11.66 2.06
C LEU A 422 -10.61 12.29 1.61
N LYS A 423 -11.34 11.72 0.64
CA LYS A 423 -12.71 12.09 0.29
C LYS A 423 -12.99 13.60 0.11
N GLY A 424 -12.07 14.37 -0.50
CA GLY A 424 -12.28 15.84 -0.58
C GLY A 424 -11.61 16.67 0.49
N ARG A 425 -11.01 16.03 1.49
CA ARG A 425 -10.46 16.67 2.70
C ARG A 425 -8.95 16.71 2.67
N GLU A 426 -8.31 16.75 1.49
CA GLU A 426 -6.85 16.67 1.39
C GLU A 426 -6.14 17.81 2.11
N ALA A 427 -6.56 19.05 1.85
CA ALA A 427 -5.98 20.25 2.47
C ALA A 427 -6.06 20.22 4.01
N PRO A 428 -7.24 20.08 4.65
CA PRO A 428 -7.32 20.06 6.10
C PRO A 428 -6.63 18.84 6.72
N THR A 429 -6.65 17.68 6.05
CA THR A 429 -6.05 16.45 6.61
C THR A 429 -4.54 16.46 6.52
N LEU A 430 -3.97 16.69 5.34
CA LEU A 430 -2.51 16.72 5.16
C LEU A 430 -1.89 17.93 5.84
N GLY A 431 -2.58 19.07 5.83
CA GLY A 431 -2.23 20.23 6.65
C GLY A 431 -2.29 19.94 8.15
N GLY A 432 -3.27 19.17 8.61
CA GLY A 432 -3.36 18.67 9.99
C GLY A 432 -2.18 17.78 10.38
N MET A 433 -1.79 16.85 9.51
CA MET A 433 -0.62 15.99 9.74
C MET A 433 0.66 16.81 9.84
N ALA A 434 0.82 17.83 8.98
CA ALA A 434 1.95 18.75 9.05
C ALA A 434 1.93 19.62 10.31
N ALA A 435 0.76 20.09 10.74
CA ALA A 435 0.61 20.84 11.98
C ALA A 435 0.97 19.98 13.22
N MET A 436 0.54 18.72 13.25
CA MET A 436 0.91 17.77 14.31
C MET A 436 2.42 17.50 14.33
N ALA A 437 3.03 17.26 13.16
CA ALA A 437 4.48 17.08 13.06
C ALA A 437 5.25 18.35 13.46
N ARG A 438 4.74 19.53 13.08
CA ARG A 438 5.30 20.81 13.49
C ARG A 438 5.24 20.98 15.00
N ARG A 439 4.10 20.67 15.62
CA ARG A 439 3.91 20.69 17.07
C ARG A 439 4.93 19.79 17.78
N ALA A 440 5.18 18.59 17.26
CA ALA A 440 6.21 17.71 17.78
C ALA A 440 7.61 18.33 17.72
N ALA A 441 7.98 18.88 16.56
CA ALA A 441 9.27 19.55 16.39
C ALA A 441 9.45 20.76 17.32
N ASP A 442 8.41 21.59 17.49
CA ASP A 442 8.43 22.74 18.40
C ASP A 442 8.60 22.33 19.87
N ARG A 443 8.16 21.11 20.24
CA ARG A 443 8.39 20.51 21.56
C ARG A 443 9.73 19.78 21.68
N GLY A 444 10.62 19.92 20.70
CA GLY A 444 11.96 19.32 20.72
C GLY A 444 12.01 17.85 20.31
N TRP A 445 10.91 17.28 19.80
CA TRP A 445 10.91 15.91 19.32
C TRP A 445 11.63 15.81 17.98
N ARG A 446 12.34 14.69 17.78
CA ARG A 446 12.84 14.32 16.45
C ARG A 446 11.70 13.76 15.63
N VAL A 447 11.42 14.35 14.47
CA VAL A 447 10.35 13.91 13.57
C VAL A 447 10.93 13.03 12.46
N ILE A 448 10.36 11.84 12.27
CA ILE A 448 10.72 10.93 11.18
C ILE A 448 9.49 10.58 10.36
N LEU A 449 9.51 10.92 9.07
CA LEU A 449 8.54 10.44 8.09
C LEU A 449 8.92 9.02 7.65
N VAL A 450 8.06 8.05 7.93
CA VAL A 450 8.27 6.65 7.56
C VAL A 450 7.35 6.25 6.41
N GLY A 451 7.93 5.74 5.33
CA GLY A 451 7.21 5.10 4.24
C GLY A 451 7.27 3.58 4.31
N HIS A 452 6.11 2.93 4.47
CA HIS A 452 5.97 1.47 4.31
C HIS A 452 5.96 1.06 2.84
N VAL A 453 5.56 2.00 1.99
CA VAL A 453 5.79 2.04 0.55
C VAL A 453 6.38 3.39 0.19
N PHE A 454 7.01 3.52 -0.98
CA PHE A 454 7.62 4.77 -1.42
C PHE A 454 6.63 5.95 -1.49
N ASP A 455 5.37 5.68 -1.83
CA ASP A 455 4.36 6.74 -2.02
C ASP A 455 3.96 7.45 -0.73
N ASP A 456 4.22 6.84 0.42
CA ASP A 456 3.92 7.42 1.72
C ASP A 456 4.68 8.73 1.97
N GLU A 457 5.79 8.96 1.25
CA GLU A 457 6.56 10.22 1.30
C GLU A 457 5.79 11.41 0.68
N ALA A 458 4.69 11.19 -0.05
CA ALA A 458 3.96 12.26 -0.73
C ALA A 458 3.31 13.32 0.21
N VAL A 459 3.36 13.12 1.53
CA VAL A 459 3.00 14.15 2.53
C VAL A 459 4.10 15.20 2.72
N ALA A 460 5.34 14.92 2.31
CA ALA A 460 6.52 15.76 2.51
C ALA A 460 6.34 17.23 2.10
N PRO A 461 5.69 17.58 0.96
CA PRO A 461 5.47 18.99 0.60
C PRO A 461 4.68 19.80 1.63
N TYR A 462 3.77 19.17 2.39
CA TYR A 462 3.04 19.84 3.48
C TYR A 462 3.94 20.05 4.70
N LEU A 463 4.83 19.09 4.99
CA LEU A 463 5.83 19.22 6.05
C LEU A 463 6.81 20.36 5.73
N ASP A 464 7.28 20.42 4.48
CA ASP A 464 8.16 21.49 3.98
C ASP A 464 7.47 22.86 4.07
N GLN A 465 6.21 22.95 3.63
CA GLN A 465 5.41 24.19 3.71
C GLN A 465 5.19 24.65 5.15
N ALA A 466 5.02 23.72 6.09
CA ALA A 466 4.90 24.02 7.52
C ALA A 466 6.26 24.24 8.21
N GLY A 467 7.37 24.13 7.48
CA GLY A 467 8.73 24.31 8.01
C GLY A 467 9.09 23.26 9.06
N VAL A 468 8.61 22.03 8.94
CA VAL A 468 8.93 20.93 9.86
C VAL A 468 10.34 20.41 9.56
N PRO A 469 11.25 20.33 10.53
CA PRO A 469 12.49 19.57 10.36
C PRO A 469 12.18 18.07 10.51
N TYR A 470 12.38 17.27 9.45
CA TYR A 470 12.14 15.83 9.49
C TYR A 470 13.21 15.02 8.76
N GLU A 471 13.35 13.76 9.16
CA GLU A 471 14.09 12.73 8.44
C GLU A 471 13.12 11.83 7.66
N VAL A 472 13.61 11.16 6.61
CA VAL A 472 12.82 10.19 5.84
C VAL A 472 13.42 8.79 5.99
N ARG A 473 12.57 7.81 6.27
CA ARG A 473 12.91 6.38 6.35
C ARG A 473 11.98 5.57 5.46
N HIS A 474 12.54 4.77 4.56
CA HIS A 474 11.78 3.82 3.74
C HIS A 474 11.98 2.39 4.24
N PHE A 475 10.88 1.63 4.39
CA PHE A 475 10.92 0.23 4.78
C PHE A 475 10.74 -0.76 3.63
N THR A 476 10.52 -0.25 2.43
CA THR A 476 10.44 -1.08 1.23
C THR A 476 11.75 -1.83 1.01
N GLY A 477 11.73 -3.17 1.13
CA GLY A 477 12.91 -4.03 1.02
C GLY A 477 13.83 -4.01 2.25
N VAL A 478 13.39 -3.47 3.38
CA VAL A 478 14.09 -3.55 4.67
C VAL A 478 13.71 -4.85 5.37
N SER A 479 14.65 -5.47 6.08
CA SER A 479 14.39 -6.73 6.78
C SER A 479 13.47 -6.52 7.98
N THR A 480 12.70 -7.56 8.37
CA THR A 480 11.87 -7.54 9.57
C THR A 480 12.66 -7.12 10.80
N ALA A 481 13.85 -7.69 11.00
CA ALA A 481 14.73 -7.37 12.14
C ALA A 481 15.08 -5.88 12.23
N GLU A 482 15.39 -5.24 11.10
CA GLU A 482 15.68 -3.80 11.05
C GLU A 482 14.43 -2.94 11.28
N ILE A 483 13.27 -3.35 10.76
CA ILE A 483 11.99 -2.65 10.99
C ILE A 483 11.60 -2.70 12.47
N LEU A 484 11.69 -3.88 13.09
CA LEU A 484 11.38 -4.05 14.51
C LEU A 484 12.34 -3.26 15.39
N SER A 485 13.65 -3.36 15.11
CA SER A 485 14.67 -2.57 15.81
C SER A 485 14.45 -1.06 15.66
N PHE A 486 13.98 -0.58 14.51
CA PHE A 486 13.59 0.83 14.38
C PHE A 486 12.46 1.18 15.35
N TYR A 487 11.35 0.44 15.36
CA TYR A 487 10.20 0.78 16.20
C TYR A 487 10.49 0.63 17.71
N GLU A 488 11.40 -0.26 18.13
CA GLU A 488 11.89 -0.33 19.52
C GLU A 488 12.57 0.96 20.00
N SER A 489 13.08 1.77 19.07
CA SER A 489 13.73 3.06 19.35
C SER A 489 12.79 4.28 19.30
N VAL A 490 11.51 4.07 18.95
CA VAL A 490 10.53 5.14 18.74
C VAL A 490 9.68 5.34 19.99
N ASP A 491 9.38 6.60 20.31
CA ASP A 491 8.58 6.95 21.49
C ASP A 491 7.08 7.05 21.18
N LEU A 492 6.73 7.58 20.00
CA LEU A 492 5.33 7.76 19.58
C LEU A 492 5.20 7.63 18.06
N VAL A 493 4.16 6.93 17.59
CA VAL A 493 3.87 6.79 16.15
C VAL A 493 2.47 7.30 15.81
N ALA A 494 2.36 8.22 14.85
CA ALA A 494 1.12 8.53 14.18
C ALA A 494 1.05 7.80 12.83
N GLY A 495 0.11 6.86 12.68
CA GLY A 495 0.04 5.98 11.50
C GLY A 495 -1.28 6.04 10.76
N MET A 496 -1.23 6.22 9.44
CA MET A 496 -2.38 6.16 8.51
C MET A 496 -2.58 4.78 7.85
N ARG A 497 -1.56 3.92 7.87
CA ARG A 497 -1.68 2.51 7.48
C ARG A 497 -2.01 1.63 8.69
N GLY A 498 -2.77 0.56 8.48
CA GLY A 498 -3.09 -0.42 9.53
C GLY A 498 -1.83 -1.00 10.19
N HIS A 499 -0.84 -1.46 9.42
CA HIS A 499 0.40 -1.97 10.00
C HIS A 499 1.37 -0.88 10.45
N ALA A 500 1.19 0.39 10.06
CA ALA A 500 1.98 1.49 10.62
C ALA A 500 1.56 1.86 12.05
N GLN A 501 0.37 1.44 12.49
CA GLN A 501 -0.03 1.49 13.91
C GLN A 501 0.17 0.13 14.61
N MET A 502 -0.16 -1.00 13.96
CA MET A 502 -0.15 -2.30 14.64
C MET A 502 1.26 -2.81 14.95
N ILE A 503 2.24 -2.57 14.06
CA ILE A 503 3.64 -2.96 14.30
C ILE A 503 4.23 -2.23 15.52
N PRO A 504 4.24 -0.88 15.58
CA PRO A 504 4.74 -0.19 16.76
C PRO A 504 3.95 -0.54 18.02
N PHE A 505 2.61 -0.65 17.92
CA PHE A 505 1.80 -1.12 19.04
C PHE A 505 2.28 -2.47 19.57
N GLY A 506 2.49 -3.47 18.71
CA GLY A 506 2.96 -4.79 19.11
C GLY A 506 4.37 -4.82 19.70
N MET A 507 5.20 -3.81 19.38
CA MET A 507 6.51 -3.59 20.00
C MET A 507 6.44 -2.81 21.32
N GLY A 508 5.26 -2.35 21.73
CA GLY A 508 5.06 -1.60 22.96
C GLY A 508 5.17 -0.08 22.81
N THR A 509 5.18 0.43 21.58
CA THR A 509 5.25 1.86 21.28
C THR A 509 3.84 2.45 21.26
N PRO A 510 3.58 3.54 22.03
CA PRO A 510 2.36 4.33 21.92
C PRO A 510 2.03 4.77 20.50
N ILE A 511 0.73 4.83 20.18
CA ILE A 511 0.24 5.17 18.85
C ILE A 511 -0.79 6.30 18.87
N ILE A 512 -0.89 6.96 17.73
CA ILE A 512 -2.02 7.79 17.31
C ILE A 512 -2.49 7.23 15.96
N SER A 513 -3.77 6.90 15.86
CA SER A 513 -4.32 6.31 14.65
C SER A 513 -4.96 7.39 13.80
N LEU A 514 -4.41 7.60 12.61
CA LEU A 514 -4.94 8.55 11.62
C LEU A 514 -6.02 7.85 10.80
N VAL A 515 -7.27 7.87 11.29
CA VAL A 515 -8.37 7.02 10.82
C VAL A 515 -8.84 7.47 9.45
N ALA A 516 -8.27 6.84 8.42
CA ALA A 516 -8.64 7.00 7.01
C ALA A 516 -9.46 5.82 6.46
N HIS A 517 -9.74 4.81 7.32
CA HIS A 517 -10.49 3.60 7.00
C HIS A 517 -10.99 2.96 8.30
N ASP A 518 -12.23 2.44 8.31
CA ASP A 518 -12.88 1.81 9.48
C ASP A 518 -12.02 0.78 10.22
N LYS A 519 -11.25 -0.05 9.51
CA LYS A 519 -10.37 -1.05 10.13
C LYS A 519 -9.37 -0.48 11.13
N MET A 520 -9.05 0.81 11.01
CA MET A 520 -8.18 1.50 11.95
C MET A 520 -8.93 1.80 13.25
N GLN A 521 -10.16 2.30 13.14
CA GLN A 521 -11.03 2.53 14.30
C GLN A 521 -11.40 1.21 14.98
N TRP A 522 -11.79 0.19 14.21
CA TRP A 522 -12.12 -1.14 14.77
C TRP A 522 -11.00 -1.75 15.61
N PHE A 523 -9.74 -1.51 15.23
CA PHE A 523 -8.62 -1.96 16.06
C PHE A 523 -8.55 -1.19 17.38
N LEU A 524 -8.79 0.12 17.38
CA LEU A 524 -8.83 0.92 18.61
C LEU A 524 -9.98 0.50 19.53
N ASP A 525 -11.15 0.23 18.95
CA ASP A 525 -12.32 -0.24 19.67
C ASP A 525 -12.04 -1.60 20.33
N ASP A 526 -11.38 -2.52 19.59
CA ASP A 526 -10.98 -3.83 20.11
C ASP A 526 -10.03 -3.76 21.30
N ILE A 527 -9.18 -2.74 21.38
CA ILE A 527 -8.25 -2.53 22.50
C ILE A 527 -8.79 -1.59 23.59
N GLY A 528 -10.02 -1.09 23.45
CA GLY A 528 -10.66 -0.18 24.41
C GLY A 528 -10.12 1.24 24.42
N HIS A 529 -9.48 1.68 23.33
CA HIS A 529 -8.83 2.99 23.21
C HIS A 529 -9.23 3.75 21.95
N SER A 530 -10.54 3.81 21.69
CA SER A 530 -11.12 4.57 20.56
C SER A 530 -10.69 6.04 20.53
N ASP A 531 -10.36 6.60 21.70
CA ASP A 531 -9.85 7.96 21.90
C ASP A 531 -8.46 8.22 21.32
N TRP A 532 -7.70 7.18 20.98
CA TRP A 532 -6.39 7.33 20.31
C TRP A 532 -6.51 7.59 18.81
N GLY A 533 -7.72 7.59 18.27
CA GLY A 533 -8.03 7.80 16.86
C GLY A 533 -8.35 9.25 16.52
N VAL A 534 -7.90 9.69 15.35
CA VAL A 534 -8.32 10.96 14.75
C VAL A 534 -8.99 10.67 13.41
N GLU A 535 -10.32 10.84 13.38
CA GLU A 535 -11.16 10.63 12.20
C GLU A 535 -10.99 11.75 11.18
N PHE A 536 -10.67 11.40 9.94
CA PHE A 536 -10.37 12.35 8.86
C PHE A 536 -11.62 13.11 8.39
N ASP A 537 -12.78 12.48 8.52
CA ASP A 537 -14.07 13.11 8.23
C ASP A 537 -14.46 14.18 9.28
N SER A 538 -13.67 14.37 10.36
CA SER A 538 -13.94 15.40 11.38
C SER A 538 -13.80 16.83 10.80
N PRO A 539 -14.74 17.75 11.09
CA PRO A 539 -14.65 19.14 10.64
C PRO A 539 -13.37 19.84 11.11
N ASP A 540 -12.96 19.57 12.35
CA ASP A 540 -11.84 20.11 13.12
C ASP A 540 -10.60 19.18 13.12
N VAL A 541 -10.44 18.35 12.08
CA VAL A 541 -9.39 17.31 12.00
C VAL A 541 -7.99 17.83 12.33
N ARG A 542 -7.64 19.05 11.90
CA ARG A 542 -6.33 19.67 12.19
C ARG A 542 -6.08 19.80 13.69
N ASP A 543 -7.04 20.40 14.40
CA ASP A 543 -6.91 20.68 15.83
C ASP A 543 -6.92 19.39 16.63
N ARG A 544 -7.73 18.40 16.20
CA ARG A 544 -7.72 17.05 16.79
C ARG A 544 -6.39 16.34 16.64
N MET A 545 -5.71 16.43 15.50
CA MET A 545 -4.39 15.83 15.33
C MET A 545 -3.35 16.45 16.27
N VAL A 546 -3.34 17.78 16.39
CA VAL A 546 -2.45 18.49 17.32
C VAL A 546 -2.75 18.11 18.77
N ALA A 547 -4.03 18.10 19.16
CA ALA A 547 -4.47 17.71 20.50
C ALA A 547 -4.14 16.24 20.81
N ALA A 548 -4.31 15.33 19.84
CA ALA A 548 -3.97 13.92 20.00
C ALA A 548 -2.46 13.72 20.24
N PHE A 549 -1.62 14.51 19.57
CA PHE A 549 -0.18 14.51 19.84
C PHE A 549 0.13 15.02 21.24
N ASP A 550 -0.41 16.17 21.65
CA ASP A 550 -0.15 16.72 22.98
C ASP A 550 -0.62 15.76 24.09
N ALA A 551 -1.84 15.22 23.97
CA ALA A 551 -2.38 14.24 24.92
C ALA A 551 -1.51 12.97 25.01
N ALA A 552 -0.93 12.53 23.89
CA ALA A 552 -0.03 11.37 23.86
C ALA A 552 1.35 11.67 24.45
N ALA A 553 1.94 12.79 24.06
CA ALA A 553 3.25 13.23 24.51
C ALA A 553 3.27 13.52 26.02
N ASP A 554 2.20 14.11 26.55
CA ASP A 554 2.09 14.47 27.97
C ASP A 554 1.88 13.25 28.88
N ASN A 555 1.41 12.12 28.33
CA ASN A 555 1.06 10.92 29.08
C ASN A 555 1.76 9.67 28.53
N ILE A 556 3.00 9.81 28.02
CA ILE A 556 3.64 8.76 27.24
C ILE A 556 3.83 7.44 28.02
N ASP A 557 4.17 7.53 29.31
CA ASP A 557 4.40 6.35 30.14
C ASP A 557 3.09 5.64 30.52
N LEU A 558 2.03 6.41 30.78
CA LEU A 558 0.68 5.85 30.95
C LEU A 558 0.25 5.12 29.67
N ARG A 559 0.47 5.72 28.49
CA ARG A 559 0.17 5.07 27.21
C ARG A 559 0.96 3.78 27.01
N ARG A 560 2.24 3.73 27.42
CA ARG A 560 3.04 2.49 27.38
C ARG A 560 2.44 1.39 28.25
N GLN A 561 1.96 1.72 29.45
CA GLN A 561 1.28 0.78 30.34
C GLN A 561 -0.03 0.27 29.72
N GLN A 562 -0.84 1.17 29.15
CA GLN A 562 -2.08 0.82 28.46
C GLN A 562 -1.84 -0.08 27.24
N VAL A 563 -0.83 0.23 26.42
CA VAL A 563 -0.40 -0.63 25.31
C VAL A 563 0.06 -2.00 25.82
N ALA A 564 0.81 -2.08 26.93
CA ALA A 564 1.23 -3.36 27.50
C ALA A 564 0.03 -4.23 27.93
N ALA A 565 -0.92 -3.65 28.66
CA ALA A 565 -2.13 -4.35 29.12
C ALA A 565 -2.99 -4.84 27.95
N ALA A 566 -3.19 -3.99 26.94
CA ALA A 566 -3.94 -4.36 25.73
C ALA A 566 -3.25 -5.51 24.98
N ARG A 567 -1.92 -5.44 24.79
CA ARG A 567 -1.16 -6.52 24.14
C ARG A 567 -1.25 -7.85 24.88
N GLU A 568 -1.18 -7.85 26.21
CA GLU A 568 -1.35 -9.07 27.02
C GLU A 568 -2.72 -9.71 26.77
N THR A 569 -3.77 -8.90 26.69
CA THR A 569 -5.13 -9.36 26.38
C THR A 569 -5.21 -9.98 24.98
N LEU A 570 -4.65 -9.30 23.96
CA LEU A 570 -4.61 -9.83 22.59
C LEU A 570 -3.77 -11.11 22.48
N TRP A 571 -2.72 -11.23 23.29
CA TRP A 571 -1.88 -12.42 23.33
C TRP A 571 -2.63 -13.62 23.90
N LYS A 572 -3.34 -13.46 25.02
CA LYS A 572 -4.20 -14.53 25.59
C LYS A 572 -5.24 -15.03 24.59
N ILE A 573 -5.89 -14.12 23.84
CA ILE A 573 -6.84 -14.50 22.77
C ILE A 573 -6.13 -15.33 21.69
N THR A 574 -4.95 -14.89 21.26
CA THR A 574 -4.15 -15.58 20.25
C THR A 574 -3.72 -16.97 20.73
N GLN A 575 -3.29 -17.13 21.99
CA GLN A 575 -2.92 -18.43 22.56
C GLN A 575 -4.10 -19.40 22.59
N THR A 576 -5.28 -18.95 23.02
CA THR A 576 -6.50 -19.77 23.03
C THR A 576 -6.85 -20.25 21.62
N ASN A 577 -6.81 -19.35 20.64
CA ASN A 577 -7.10 -19.69 19.25
C ASN A 577 -6.07 -20.66 18.65
N LEU A 578 -4.79 -20.48 18.97
CA LEU A 578 -3.72 -21.38 18.53
C LEU A 578 -3.88 -22.79 19.11
N ALA A 579 -4.37 -22.92 20.35
CA ALA A 579 -4.69 -24.21 20.93
C ALA A 579 -5.78 -24.93 20.11
N THR A 580 -6.85 -24.23 19.73
CA THR A 580 -7.89 -24.78 18.85
C THR A 580 -7.32 -25.20 17.48
N ILE A 581 -6.49 -24.37 16.85
CA ILE A 581 -5.90 -24.69 15.54
C ILE A 581 -5.00 -25.92 15.63
N ARG A 582 -4.25 -26.05 16.72
CA ARG A 582 -3.39 -27.21 16.97
C ARG A 582 -4.21 -28.49 17.05
N ASP A 583 -5.35 -28.47 17.72
CA ASP A 583 -6.26 -29.63 17.79
C ASP A 583 -6.84 -29.96 16.41
N VAL A 584 -7.21 -28.94 15.62
CA VAL A 584 -7.69 -29.10 14.23
C VAL A 584 -6.63 -29.71 13.32
N PHE A 585 -5.35 -29.35 13.49
CA PHE A 585 -4.25 -29.85 12.65
C PHE A 585 -3.60 -31.13 13.21
N GLY A 586 -3.91 -31.53 14.45
CA GLY A 586 -3.47 -32.79 15.05
C GLY A 586 -1.98 -32.86 15.43
N TYR A 587 -1.31 -31.73 15.69
CA TYR A 587 0.10 -31.73 16.16
C TYR A 587 0.22 -31.40 17.66
N LYS A 588 1.27 -31.88 18.33
CA LYS A 588 1.60 -31.51 19.72
C LYS A 588 2.49 -30.26 19.73
N PRO A 589 2.45 -29.40 20.78
CA PRO A 589 3.35 -28.26 20.88
C PRO A 589 4.82 -28.71 20.91
N ALA A 590 5.74 -27.85 20.48
CA ALA A 590 7.16 -28.15 20.58
C ALA A 590 7.54 -28.31 22.06
N THR A 591 8.18 -29.42 22.43
CA THR A 591 8.63 -29.66 23.81
C THR A 591 9.68 -28.62 24.18
N GLY A 592 9.33 -27.64 25.03
CA GLY A 592 10.29 -26.65 25.55
C GLY A 592 9.81 -25.21 25.69
N SER A 593 8.61 -24.85 25.23
CA SER A 593 7.99 -23.54 25.50
C SER A 593 7.37 -23.50 26.90
N GLY A 594 8.17 -23.78 27.93
CA GLY A 594 7.79 -23.53 29.31
C GLY A 594 7.57 -22.03 29.53
N ASP A 595 6.57 -21.71 30.37
CA ASP A 595 6.18 -20.39 30.84
C ASP A 595 7.27 -19.31 30.67
N LEU A 596 7.07 -18.44 29.69
CA LEU A 596 7.56 -17.06 29.79
C LEU A 596 6.49 -16.28 30.55
N SER A 597 6.42 -16.53 31.86
CA SER A 597 5.69 -15.71 32.83
C SER A 597 6.30 -14.33 32.96
#